data_AF-A0AAD6PJS7-F1
#
_entry.id   AF-A0AAD6PJS7-F1
#
_cell.length_a   1.000
_cell.length_b   1.000
_cell.length_c   1.000
_cell.angle_alpha   90.00
_cell.angle_beta   90.00
_cell.angle_gamma   90.00
#
_symmetry.space_group_name_H-M   'P 1'
#
loop_
_entity.id
_entity.type
_entity.pdbx_description
1 polymer ?
#
loop_
_entity_poly.entity_id
_entity_poly.type
_entity_poly.pdbx_seq_one_letter_code
_entity_poly.pdbx_strand_id
1 'polypeptide(L)'
;MALKPIDNALPLPQETAKFGANEESKTASLPPPPADPIIDYISSENLEPIPDPESEIHGLVEELDSKDWIKVCESLNNVRRFALYHSLLLMPILEKVMLVVVKAMKNPRSALCKTSIMASSDIFKVFGDQSLDSTNNAFDSLLLQLLLKASQDKRFVCEEADRALNEMVKSMTPLSLLNKLRPYVRHSSPRVRAKAALTISNSVSKMVKLYKAIFFVFMLLSLACEGENDIN
;
A
#
# COMPACT_ATOMS: atom_id res chain seq x y z
N MET A 1 -4.41 9.66 -67.26
CA MET A 1 -3.84 8.33 -66.95
C MET A 1 -4.63 7.76 -65.78
N ALA A 2 -5.22 6.58 -65.99
CA ALA A 2 -6.13 5.92 -65.06
C ALA A 2 -5.39 5.12 -63.98
N LEU A 3 -6.07 4.97 -62.85
CA LEU A 3 -5.70 4.36 -61.57
C LEU A 3 -5.20 2.91 -61.65
N LYS A 4 -4.42 2.47 -60.65
CA LYS A 4 -4.70 1.22 -59.91
C LYS A 4 -4.03 1.14 -58.52
N PRO A 5 -4.69 0.52 -57.50
CA PRO A 5 -4.20 0.40 -56.11
C PRO A 5 -3.78 -1.04 -55.70
N ILE A 6 -3.00 -1.13 -54.60
CA ILE A 6 -2.97 -2.08 -53.44
C ILE A 6 -2.93 -3.61 -53.73
N ASP A 7 -1.91 -4.35 -53.24
CA ASP A 7 -1.97 -5.17 -51.99
C ASP A 7 -0.82 -6.17 -51.77
N ASN A 8 -0.52 -6.32 -50.47
CA ASN A 8 0.25 -7.29 -49.69
C ASN A 8 0.54 -8.70 -50.25
N ALA A 9 1.72 -9.25 -49.92
CA ALA A 9 1.88 -10.39 -48.98
C ALA A 9 3.35 -10.87 -48.88
N LEU A 10 3.79 -11.18 -47.65
CA LEU A 10 5.07 -11.86 -47.32
C LEU A 10 5.05 -13.35 -47.68
N PRO A 11 6.23 -13.97 -47.80
CA PRO A 11 6.44 -15.26 -47.11
C PRO A 11 7.75 -15.35 -46.29
N LEU A 12 7.65 -16.08 -45.18
CA LEU A 12 8.72 -16.53 -44.26
C LEU A 12 9.70 -17.51 -44.95
N PRO A 13 10.98 -17.60 -44.51
CA PRO A 13 11.84 -18.73 -44.85
C PRO A 13 11.80 -19.85 -43.79
N GLN A 14 11.71 -21.07 -44.30
CA GLN A 14 11.79 -22.34 -43.60
C GLN A 14 13.23 -22.70 -43.19
N GLU A 15 13.29 -23.46 -42.11
CA GLU A 15 14.43 -24.17 -41.52
C GLU A 15 14.95 -25.30 -42.42
N THR A 16 16.28 -25.51 -42.50
CA THR A 16 16.95 -26.83 -42.47
C THR A 16 18.46 -26.69 -42.72
N ALA A 17 19.30 -27.17 -41.80
CA ALA A 17 20.44 -28.08 -42.07
C ALA A 17 21.36 -28.30 -40.85
N LYS A 18 21.17 -29.48 -40.26
CA LYS A 18 22.09 -30.43 -39.58
C LYS A 18 23.60 -30.09 -39.42
N PHE A 19 24.02 -30.16 -38.14
CA PHE A 19 25.10 -30.96 -37.53
C PHE A 19 26.45 -31.18 -38.27
N GLY A 20 27.52 -30.69 -37.65
CA GLY A 20 28.93 -31.05 -37.86
C GLY A 20 29.73 -30.74 -36.58
N ALA A 21 30.71 -31.59 -36.26
CA ALA A 21 31.17 -31.93 -34.90
C ALA A 21 32.28 -31.04 -34.28
N ASN A 22 32.31 -31.07 -32.94
CA ASN A 22 33.41 -30.87 -31.97
C ASN A 22 34.40 -29.71 -32.15
N GLU A 23 34.41 -28.79 -31.17
CA GLU A 23 35.65 -28.34 -30.55
C GLU A 23 35.42 -27.83 -29.10
N GLU A 24 36.27 -28.33 -28.21
CA GLU A 24 36.23 -28.24 -26.77
C GLU A 24 36.54 -26.82 -26.28
N SER A 25 35.49 -26.03 -25.99
CA SER A 25 35.63 -24.70 -25.39
C SER A 25 35.23 -24.74 -23.93
N LYS A 26 36.22 -24.92 -23.04
CA LYS A 26 36.10 -24.68 -21.60
C LYS A 26 35.62 -23.25 -21.36
N THR A 27 34.32 -23.07 -21.24
CA THR A 27 33.73 -21.83 -20.75
C THR A 27 33.51 -22.04 -19.26
N ALA A 28 34.40 -21.49 -18.44
CA ALA A 28 34.16 -21.41 -17.01
C ALA A 28 32.82 -20.67 -16.81
N SER A 29 31.79 -21.40 -16.37
CA SER A 29 30.51 -20.79 -16.02
C SER A 29 30.78 -19.84 -14.88
N LEU A 30 30.61 -18.54 -15.14
CA LEU A 30 30.55 -17.53 -14.09
C LEU A 30 29.56 -18.01 -13.02
N PRO A 31 29.91 -17.89 -11.73
CA PRO A 31 28.99 -18.27 -10.67
C PRO A 31 27.67 -17.51 -10.85
N PRO A 32 26.52 -18.18 -10.61
CA PRO A 32 25.23 -17.51 -10.69
C PRO A 32 25.27 -16.23 -9.84
N PRO A 33 24.63 -15.14 -10.30
CA PRO A 33 24.54 -13.93 -9.51
C PRO A 33 23.99 -14.29 -8.12
N PRO A 34 24.49 -13.64 -7.05
CA PRO A 34 24.01 -13.89 -5.69
C PRO A 34 22.48 -13.82 -5.70
N ALA A 35 21.84 -14.89 -5.22
CA ALA A 35 20.39 -14.90 -5.10
C ALA A 35 19.98 -13.72 -4.21
N ASP A 36 19.03 -12.91 -4.69
CA ASP A 36 18.46 -11.86 -3.86
C ASP A 36 17.92 -12.49 -2.57
N PRO A 37 18.23 -11.93 -1.40
CA PRO A 37 17.77 -12.49 -0.13
C PRO A 37 16.24 -12.55 -0.10
N ILE A 38 15.74 -13.72 0.29
CA ILE A 38 14.30 -13.98 0.40
C ILE A 38 13.79 -13.27 1.65
N ILE A 39 12.98 -12.24 1.45
CA ILE A 39 12.25 -11.57 2.54
C ILE A 39 10.97 -12.35 2.80
N ASP A 40 10.79 -12.79 4.05
CA ASP A 40 9.54 -13.37 4.51
C ASP A 40 8.50 -12.29 4.81
N TYR A 41 7.25 -12.51 4.40
CA TYR A 41 6.15 -11.57 4.59
C TYR A 41 5.21 -12.08 5.67
N ILE A 42 5.46 -11.66 6.90
CA ILE A 42 4.66 -12.03 8.07
C ILE A 42 3.35 -11.22 8.07
N SER A 43 2.19 -11.87 8.19
CA SER A 43 0.91 -11.17 8.31
C SER A 43 0.80 -10.43 9.64
N SER A 44 -0.04 -9.39 9.71
CA SER A 44 -0.13 -8.56 10.91
C SER A 44 -0.64 -9.34 12.14
N GLU A 45 -1.41 -10.40 11.93
CA GLU A 45 -1.92 -11.30 12.97
C GLU A 45 -0.84 -12.22 13.56
N ASN A 46 0.25 -12.43 12.82
CA ASN A 46 1.35 -13.32 13.20
C ASN A 46 2.57 -12.54 13.71
N LEU A 47 2.47 -11.21 13.84
CA LEU A 47 3.53 -10.41 14.44
C LEU A 47 3.53 -10.58 15.96
N GLU A 48 4.71 -10.51 16.56
CA GLU A 48 4.87 -10.56 18.01
C GLU A 48 5.30 -9.18 18.55
N PRO A 49 4.96 -8.85 19.81
CA PRO A 49 5.42 -7.62 20.45
C PRO A 49 6.94 -7.50 20.47
N ILE A 50 7.45 -6.26 20.51
CA ILE A 50 8.87 -5.98 20.74
C ILE A 50 9.21 -6.24 22.22
N PRO A 51 10.27 -7.01 22.55
CA PRO A 51 10.64 -7.32 23.94
C PRO A 51 11.01 -6.10 24.78
N ASP A 52 11.78 -5.15 24.22
CA ASP A 52 12.22 -3.91 24.89
C ASP A 52 11.92 -2.67 24.02
N PRO A 53 10.65 -2.26 23.95
CA PRO A 53 10.20 -1.24 23.00
C PRO A 53 10.73 0.18 23.32
N GLU A 54 10.99 0.47 24.60
CA GLU A 54 11.52 1.77 25.06
C GLU A 54 12.97 1.97 24.58
N SER A 55 13.77 0.91 24.55
CA SER A 55 15.12 0.97 24.01
C SER A 55 15.11 1.04 22.47
N GLU A 56 14.32 0.18 21.83
CA GLU A 56 14.31 0.04 20.36
C GLU A 56 13.72 1.27 19.63
N ILE A 57 12.81 2.04 20.25
CA ILE A 57 12.17 3.18 19.58
C ILE A 57 13.17 4.30 19.22
N HIS A 58 14.24 4.46 20.00
CA HIS A 58 15.22 5.53 19.81
C HIS A 58 16.02 5.42 18.51
N GLY A 59 16.30 4.19 18.05
CA GLY A 59 17.03 3.92 16.81
C GLY A 59 16.15 3.79 15.57
N LEU A 60 14.84 3.61 15.74
CA LEU A 60 13.94 3.16 14.67
C LEU A 60 14.02 4.00 13.39
N VAL A 61 14.03 5.34 13.51
CA VAL A 61 14.06 6.24 12.35
C VAL A 61 15.41 6.17 11.62
N GLU A 62 16.52 6.01 12.35
CA GLU A 62 17.86 5.87 11.76
C GLU A 62 17.98 4.54 11.01
N GLU A 63 17.48 3.44 11.59
CA GLU A 63 17.50 2.15 10.94
C GLU A 63 16.64 2.12 9.66
N LEU A 64 15.47 2.78 9.68
CA LEU A 64 14.62 2.95 8.50
C LEU A 64 15.29 3.78 7.39
N ASP A 65 16.28 4.62 7.73
CA ASP A 65 17.04 5.42 6.78
C ASP A 65 18.34 4.74 6.29
N SER A 66 18.58 3.50 6.74
CA SER A 66 19.74 2.70 6.35
C SER A 66 19.88 2.55 4.84
N LYS A 67 21.13 2.46 4.37
CA LYS A 67 21.46 2.13 2.98
C LYS A 67 21.25 0.65 2.67
N ASP A 68 21.27 -0.20 3.70
CA ASP A 68 21.01 -1.63 3.58
C ASP A 68 19.51 -1.89 3.57
N TRP A 69 18.98 -2.16 2.37
CA TRP A 69 17.55 -2.34 2.17
C TRP A 69 16.97 -3.54 2.94
N ILE A 70 17.78 -4.53 3.32
CA ILE A 70 17.34 -5.68 4.11
C ILE A 70 17.06 -5.22 5.54
N LYS A 71 17.98 -4.44 6.13
CA LYS A 71 17.77 -3.81 7.44
C LYS A 71 16.54 -2.90 7.42
N VAL A 72 16.32 -2.15 6.34
CA VAL A 72 15.10 -1.34 6.21
C VAL A 72 13.85 -2.23 6.21
N CYS A 73 13.85 -3.41 5.56
CA CYS A 73 12.74 -4.36 5.66
C CYS A 73 12.51 -4.85 7.10
N GLU A 74 13.56 -5.15 7.85
CA GLU A 74 13.49 -5.54 9.26
C GLU A 74 12.89 -4.41 10.11
N SER A 75 13.41 -3.19 9.99
CA SER A 75 12.91 -2.03 10.73
C SER A 75 11.49 -1.65 10.32
N LEU A 76 11.07 -1.88 9.07
CA LEU A 76 9.67 -1.75 8.66
C LEU A 76 8.76 -2.77 9.35
N ASN A 77 9.23 -3.99 9.61
CA ASN A 77 8.48 -4.93 10.45
C ASN A 77 8.46 -4.46 11.91
N ASN A 78 9.51 -3.82 12.42
CA ASN A 78 9.46 -3.19 13.73
C ASN A 78 8.45 -2.03 13.76
N VAL A 79 8.34 -1.19 12.72
CA VAL A 79 7.26 -0.18 12.62
C VAL A 79 5.88 -0.82 12.76
N ARG A 80 5.65 -1.97 12.11
CA ARG A 80 4.39 -2.72 12.22
C ARG A 80 4.12 -3.18 13.65
N ARG A 81 5.14 -3.77 14.29
CA ARG A 81 5.06 -4.22 15.69
C ARG A 81 4.82 -3.06 16.66
N PHE A 82 5.50 -1.94 16.45
CA PHE A 82 5.28 -0.71 17.22
C PHE A 82 3.87 -0.18 17.04
N ALA A 83 3.35 -0.11 15.82
CA ALA A 83 1.98 0.31 15.59
C ALA A 83 0.99 -0.59 16.32
N LEU A 84 1.12 -1.92 16.18
CA LEU A 84 0.13 -2.87 16.70
C LEU A 84 0.18 -3.04 18.22
N TYR A 85 1.37 -3.02 18.84
CA TYR A 85 1.56 -3.38 20.25
C TYR A 85 2.01 -2.21 21.13
N HIS A 86 2.62 -1.18 20.55
CA HIS A 86 3.33 -0.11 21.28
C HIS A 86 3.02 1.28 20.69
N SER A 87 1.77 1.50 20.27
CA SER A 87 1.35 2.64 19.46
C SER A 87 1.67 4.00 20.09
N LEU A 88 1.63 4.08 21.42
CA LEU A 88 1.94 5.29 22.19
C LEU A 88 3.41 5.73 22.03
N LEU A 89 4.34 4.79 21.83
CA LEU A 89 5.75 5.10 21.60
C LEU A 89 6.01 5.54 20.16
N LEU A 90 5.22 5.03 19.21
CA LEU A 90 5.36 5.39 17.79
C LEU A 90 4.71 6.74 17.46
N MET A 91 3.63 7.10 18.16
CA MET A 91 2.86 8.33 17.92
C MET A 91 3.73 9.59 17.82
N PRO A 92 4.66 9.88 18.76
CA PRO A 92 5.44 11.13 18.74
C PRO A 92 6.38 11.24 17.54
N ILE A 93 6.71 10.12 16.90
CA ILE A 93 7.60 10.07 15.73
C ILE A 93 6.87 9.62 14.47
N LEU A 94 5.55 9.44 14.51
CA LEU A 94 4.73 8.85 13.45
C LEU A 94 4.93 9.58 12.12
N GLU A 95 5.00 10.91 12.16
CA GLU A 95 5.20 11.73 10.98
C GLU A 95 6.54 11.43 10.29
N LYS A 96 7.64 11.37 11.05
CA LYS A 96 8.96 11.02 10.54
C LYS A 96 8.97 9.60 9.97
N VAL A 97 8.32 8.67 10.68
CA VAL A 97 8.16 7.27 10.25
C VAL A 97 7.41 7.19 8.92
N MET A 98 6.30 7.91 8.74
CA MET A 98 5.57 7.92 7.46
C MET A 98 6.44 8.43 6.31
N LEU A 99 7.27 9.46 6.54
CA LEU A 99 8.17 9.99 5.50
C LEU A 99 9.24 8.97 5.07
N VAL A 100 9.86 8.26 6.01
CA VAL A 100 10.84 7.21 5.67
C VAL A 100 10.16 5.98 5.06
N VAL A 101 8.92 5.64 5.46
CA VAL A 101 8.11 4.63 4.79
C VAL A 101 7.84 5.00 3.32
N VAL A 102 7.55 6.27 3.02
CA VAL A 102 7.42 6.77 1.64
C VAL A 102 8.71 6.59 0.86
N LYS A 103 9.86 6.91 1.48
CA LYS A 103 11.18 6.72 0.86
C LYS A 103 11.41 5.24 0.53
N ALA A 104 11.13 4.33 1.46
CA ALA A 104 11.23 2.89 1.25
C ALA A 104 10.29 2.40 0.13
N MET A 105 9.05 2.92 0.10
CA MET A 105 8.06 2.56 -0.92
C MET A 105 8.48 2.96 -2.33
N LYS A 106 9.23 4.06 -2.48
CA LYS A 106 9.78 4.51 -3.77
C LYS A 106 10.92 3.63 -4.30
N ASN A 107 11.50 2.77 -3.47
CA ASN A 107 12.60 1.88 -3.89
C ASN A 107 12.15 0.90 -5.00
N PRO A 108 13.01 0.60 -6.00
CA PRO A 108 12.66 -0.32 -7.08
C PRO A 108 12.52 -1.79 -6.63
N ARG A 109 13.08 -2.17 -5.47
CA ARG A 109 12.99 -3.53 -4.94
C ARG A 109 11.56 -3.81 -4.47
N SER A 110 10.92 -4.81 -5.07
CA SER A 110 9.53 -5.13 -4.72
C SER A 110 9.35 -5.63 -3.31
N ALA A 111 10.36 -6.29 -2.73
CA ALA A 111 10.30 -6.75 -1.34
C ALA A 111 10.17 -5.55 -0.39
N LEU A 112 11.11 -4.61 -0.48
CA LEU A 112 11.08 -3.38 0.31
C LEU A 112 9.80 -2.55 0.06
N CYS A 113 9.39 -2.44 -1.22
CA CYS A 113 8.16 -1.75 -1.57
C CYS A 113 6.92 -2.42 -0.96
N LYS A 114 6.85 -3.75 -0.96
CA LYS A 114 5.72 -4.47 -0.34
C LYS A 114 5.74 -4.33 1.18
N THR A 115 6.89 -4.53 1.83
CA THR A 115 7.01 -4.42 3.29
C THR A 115 6.62 -3.01 3.78
N SER A 116 6.99 -1.96 3.04
CA SER A 116 6.58 -0.59 3.36
C SER A 116 5.07 -0.34 3.18
N ILE A 117 4.44 -0.98 2.20
CA ILE A 117 2.98 -0.94 2.03
C ILE A 117 2.28 -1.67 3.19
N MET A 118 2.79 -2.83 3.61
CA MET A 118 2.27 -3.56 4.78
C MET A 118 2.39 -2.70 6.05
N ALA A 119 3.54 -2.04 6.25
CA ALA A 119 3.72 -1.08 7.35
C ALA A 119 2.72 0.09 7.30
N SER A 120 2.46 0.62 6.11
CA SER A 120 1.44 1.67 5.92
C SER A 120 0.05 1.19 6.32
N SER A 121 -0.30 -0.05 5.97
CA SER A 121 -1.59 -0.66 6.33
C SER A 121 -1.77 -0.76 7.84
N ASP A 122 -0.73 -1.21 8.57
CA ASP A 122 -0.79 -1.31 10.04
C ASP A 122 -0.83 0.08 10.71
N ILE A 123 -0.12 1.06 10.15
CA ILE A 123 -0.22 2.46 10.58
C ILE A 123 -1.67 2.96 10.45
N PHE A 124 -2.31 2.77 9.29
CA PHE A 124 -3.69 3.22 9.12
C PHE A 124 -4.64 2.49 10.05
N LYS A 125 -4.45 1.17 10.21
CA LYS A 125 -5.26 0.33 11.08
C LYS A 125 -5.29 0.86 12.51
N VAL A 126 -4.14 1.28 13.04
CA VAL A 126 -3.95 1.69 14.43
C VAL A 126 -4.27 3.17 14.64
N PHE A 127 -3.70 4.05 13.81
CA PHE A 127 -3.77 5.49 14.05
C PHE A 127 -4.99 6.15 13.42
N GLY A 128 -5.55 5.57 12.34
CA GLY A 128 -6.71 6.12 11.64
C GLY A 128 -6.55 7.62 11.36
N ASP A 129 -7.50 8.41 11.86
CA ASP A 129 -7.49 9.87 11.68
C ASP A 129 -6.32 10.59 12.36
N GLN A 130 -5.69 10.00 13.38
CA GLN A 130 -4.51 10.59 14.04
C GLN A 130 -3.32 10.68 13.08
N SER A 131 -3.28 9.83 12.05
CA SER A 131 -2.26 9.93 10.99
C SER A 131 -2.48 11.11 10.04
N LEU A 132 -3.62 11.79 10.10
CA LEU A 132 -3.93 12.95 9.25
C LEU A 132 -3.32 14.26 9.77
N ASP A 133 -2.79 14.27 11.00
CA ASP A 133 -2.28 15.48 11.64
C ASP A 133 -1.16 16.13 10.81
N SER A 134 -1.27 17.44 10.65
CA SER A 134 -0.69 18.19 9.53
C SER A 134 0.36 19.18 10.00
N THR A 135 1.61 18.73 10.05
CA THR A 135 2.76 19.66 10.13
C THR A 135 3.56 19.66 8.82
N ASN A 136 3.83 18.50 8.22
CA ASN A 136 4.72 18.36 7.05
C ASN A 136 4.11 17.55 5.88
N ASN A 137 2.78 17.44 5.78
CA ASN A 137 2.10 16.73 4.68
C ASN A 137 2.56 15.25 4.50
N ALA A 138 3.05 14.60 5.55
CA ALA A 138 3.56 13.23 5.50
C ALA A 138 2.48 12.24 5.04
N PHE A 139 1.26 12.40 5.55
CA PHE A 139 0.11 11.61 5.11
C PHE A 139 -0.17 11.77 3.62
N ASP A 140 -0.17 13.00 3.10
CA ASP A 140 -0.46 13.27 1.70
C ASP A 140 0.61 12.64 0.79
N SER A 141 1.87 12.67 1.22
CA SER A 141 2.97 11.98 0.54
C SER A 141 2.78 10.46 0.52
N LEU A 142 2.34 9.88 1.64
CA LEU A 142 2.08 8.45 1.76
C LEU A 142 0.88 8.00 0.92
N LEU A 143 -0.21 8.76 0.96
CA LEU A 143 -1.41 8.52 0.18
C LEU A 143 -1.13 8.57 -1.33
N LEU A 144 -0.45 9.62 -1.81
CA LEU A 144 -0.05 9.69 -3.21
C LEU A 144 0.82 8.50 -3.60
N GLN A 145 1.78 8.14 -2.76
CA GLN A 145 2.70 7.04 -3.07
C GLN A 145 1.98 5.69 -3.14
N LEU A 146 1.01 5.44 -2.25
CA LEU A 146 0.15 4.25 -2.30
C LEU A 146 -0.72 4.22 -3.56
N LEU A 147 -1.34 5.33 -3.93
CA LEU A 147 -2.14 5.42 -5.16
C LEU A 147 -1.30 5.13 -6.42
N LEU A 148 -0.06 5.62 -6.45
CA LEU A 148 0.90 5.31 -7.52
C LEU A 148 1.23 3.82 -7.54
N LYS A 149 1.47 3.19 -6.37
CA LYS A 149 1.78 1.77 -6.28
C LYS A 149 0.60 0.86 -6.59
N ALA A 150 -0.63 1.28 -6.29
CA ALA A 150 -1.84 0.61 -6.74
C ALA A 150 -2.09 0.76 -8.25
N SER A 151 -1.44 1.74 -8.91
CA SER A 151 -1.65 2.03 -10.33
C SER A 151 -0.65 1.35 -11.28
N GLN A 152 0.26 0.52 -10.75
CA GLN A 152 1.29 -0.16 -11.53
C GLN A 152 0.86 -1.56 -12.00
N ASP A 153 1.59 -2.13 -12.96
CA ASP A 153 1.26 -3.45 -13.55
C ASP A 153 1.80 -4.64 -12.73
N LYS A 154 2.72 -4.41 -11.80
CA LYS A 154 3.28 -5.46 -10.93
C LYS A 154 2.25 -5.89 -9.87
N ARG A 155 1.48 -6.92 -10.22
CA ARG A 155 0.38 -7.50 -9.43
C ARG A 155 0.70 -7.64 -7.93
N PHE A 156 1.86 -8.24 -7.62
CA PHE A 156 2.30 -8.47 -6.24
C PHE A 156 2.36 -7.21 -5.37
N VAL A 157 2.74 -6.07 -5.93
CA VAL A 157 2.82 -4.79 -5.18
C VAL A 157 1.48 -4.05 -5.26
N CYS A 158 0.82 -4.10 -6.43
CA CYS A 158 -0.46 -3.46 -6.68
C CYS A 158 -1.57 -3.99 -5.75
N GLU A 159 -1.68 -5.33 -5.58
CA GLU A 159 -2.69 -5.95 -4.71
C GLU A 159 -2.48 -5.63 -3.24
N GLU A 160 -1.23 -5.50 -2.79
CA GLU A 160 -0.92 -5.07 -1.42
C GLU A 160 -1.27 -3.60 -1.22
N ALA A 161 -1.00 -2.74 -2.22
CA ALA A 161 -1.37 -1.33 -2.15
C ALA A 161 -2.90 -1.15 -2.10
N ASP A 162 -3.65 -1.92 -2.89
CA ASP A 162 -5.11 -1.94 -2.83
C ASP A 162 -5.64 -2.39 -1.46
N ARG A 163 -5.00 -3.39 -0.84
CA ARG A 163 -5.34 -3.81 0.53
C ARG A 163 -5.08 -2.69 1.54
N ALA A 164 -3.94 -2.02 1.47
CA ALA A 164 -3.63 -0.90 2.35
C ALA A 164 -4.61 0.28 2.16
N LEU A 165 -5.00 0.61 0.92
CA LEU A 165 -6.02 1.63 0.63
C LEU A 165 -7.39 1.24 1.20
N ASN A 166 -7.76 -0.04 1.14
CA ASN A 166 -9.00 -0.52 1.75
C ASN A 166 -8.95 -0.47 3.27
N GLU A 167 -7.81 -0.80 3.89
CA GLU A 167 -7.64 -0.69 5.33
C GLU A 167 -7.74 0.77 5.80
N MET A 168 -7.12 1.69 5.07
CA MET A 168 -7.27 3.14 5.29
C MET A 168 -8.74 3.57 5.31
N VAL A 169 -9.56 3.10 4.34
CA VAL A 169 -11.00 3.40 4.30
C VAL A 169 -11.72 2.83 5.52
N LYS A 170 -11.35 1.64 6.00
CA LYS A 170 -11.96 1.03 7.20
C LYS A 170 -11.62 1.80 8.47
N SER A 171 -10.42 2.32 8.59
CA SER A 171 -9.94 2.91 9.85
C SER A 171 -10.18 4.41 10.00
N MET A 172 -10.35 5.15 8.90
CA MET A 172 -10.53 6.61 8.94
C MET A 172 -11.98 7.06 8.90
N THR A 173 -12.27 8.25 9.40
CA THR A 173 -13.58 8.86 9.22
C THR A 173 -13.80 9.21 7.74
N PRO A 174 -14.98 8.87 7.17
CA PRO A 174 -15.21 9.04 5.73
C PRO A 174 -14.99 10.48 5.24
N LEU A 175 -15.46 11.48 5.98
CA LEU A 175 -15.39 12.88 5.55
C LEU A 175 -13.95 13.39 5.48
N SER A 176 -13.14 13.11 6.49
CA SER A 176 -11.72 13.49 6.55
C SER A 176 -10.94 12.85 5.40
N LEU A 177 -11.16 11.56 5.17
CA LEU A 177 -10.52 10.83 4.08
C LEU A 177 -10.95 11.35 2.69
N LEU A 178 -12.23 11.67 2.50
CA LEU A 178 -12.72 12.25 1.23
C LEU A 178 -12.05 13.60 0.93
N ASN A 179 -11.87 14.44 1.93
CA ASN A 179 -11.15 15.72 1.77
C ASN A 179 -9.71 15.50 1.30
N LYS A 180 -9.01 14.53 1.88
CA LYS A 180 -7.65 14.16 1.47
C LYS A 180 -7.59 13.52 0.08
N LEU A 181 -8.60 12.76 -0.33
CA LEU A 181 -8.64 12.09 -1.64
C LEU A 181 -9.03 13.03 -2.79
N ARG A 182 -9.71 14.14 -2.49
CA ARG A 182 -10.25 15.09 -3.48
C ARG A 182 -9.25 15.55 -4.56
N PRO A 183 -7.97 15.83 -4.28
CA PRO A 183 -7.04 16.27 -5.32
C PRO A 183 -6.75 15.18 -6.37
N TYR A 184 -6.82 13.90 -6.00
CA TYR A 184 -6.34 12.79 -6.83
C TYR A 184 -7.33 12.36 -7.92
N VAL A 185 -8.61 12.75 -7.85
CA VAL A 185 -9.57 12.52 -8.95
C VAL A 185 -9.27 13.40 -10.17
N ARG A 186 -8.41 14.41 -10.02
CA ARG A 186 -7.90 15.27 -11.10
C ARG A 186 -6.43 15.03 -11.41
N HIS A 187 -5.84 13.95 -10.88
CA HIS A 187 -4.45 13.61 -11.13
C HIS A 187 -4.18 13.37 -12.63
N SER A 188 -2.98 13.67 -13.11
CA SER A 188 -2.61 13.54 -14.54
C SER A 188 -2.73 12.10 -15.06
N SER A 189 -2.31 11.12 -14.25
CA SER A 189 -2.42 9.69 -14.57
C SER A 189 -3.87 9.16 -14.46
N PRO A 190 -4.46 8.60 -15.53
CA PRO A 190 -5.80 7.98 -15.49
C PRO A 190 -5.91 6.82 -14.51
N ARG A 191 -4.84 6.03 -14.34
CA ARG A 191 -4.83 4.89 -13.42
C ARG A 191 -4.94 5.34 -11.96
N VAL A 192 -4.22 6.42 -11.61
CA VAL A 192 -4.33 7.06 -10.28
C VAL A 192 -5.74 7.60 -10.05
N ARG A 193 -6.34 8.27 -11.04
CA ARG A 193 -7.72 8.75 -10.94
C ARG A 193 -8.70 7.60 -10.68
N ALA A 194 -8.54 6.47 -11.38
CA ALA A 194 -9.37 5.30 -11.19
C ALA A 194 -9.24 4.72 -9.77
N LYS A 195 -8.01 4.61 -9.25
CA LYS A 195 -7.78 4.15 -7.87
C LYS A 195 -8.35 5.12 -6.84
N ALA A 196 -8.13 6.43 -7.01
CA ALA A 196 -8.70 7.44 -6.12
C ALA A 196 -10.24 7.40 -6.13
N ALA A 197 -10.87 7.27 -7.31
CA ALA A 197 -12.31 7.16 -7.44
C ALA A 197 -12.86 5.90 -6.74
N LEU A 198 -12.17 4.77 -6.86
CA LEU A 198 -12.53 3.54 -6.15
C LEU A 198 -12.45 3.70 -4.63
N THR A 199 -11.35 4.28 -4.12
CA THR A 199 -11.19 4.54 -2.68
C THR A 199 -12.26 5.51 -2.17
N ILE A 200 -12.60 6.56 -2.94
CA ILE A 200 -13.71 7.47 -2.64
C ILE A 200 -15.05 6.71 -2.59
N SER A 201 -15.34 5.88 -3.59
CA SER A 201 -16.56 5.07 -3.64
C SER A 201 -16.70 4.17 -2.41
N ASN A 202 -15.60 3.54 -1.98
CA ASN A 202 -15.59 2.72 -0.77
C ASN A 202 -15.83 3.55 0.50
N SER A 203 -15.23 4.74 0.58
CA SER A 203 -15.44 5.68 1.70
C SER A 203 -16.89 6.18 1.78
N VAL A 204 -17.48 6.57 0.65
CA VAL A 204 -18.90 6.97 0.57
C VAL A 204 -19.82 5.80 0.96
N SER A 205 -19.52 4.59 0.49
CA SER A 205 -20.30 3.39 0.85
C SER A 205 -20.27 3.12 2.36
N LYS A 206 -19.11 3.33 3.01
CA LYS A 206 -18.98 3.28 4.48
C LYS A 206 -19.84 4.36 5.15
N MET A 207 -19.79 5.59 4.65
CA MET A 207 -20.59 6.71 5.17
C MET A 207 -22.09 6.43 5.10
N VAL A 208 -22.59 5.92 3.97
CA VAL A 208 -24.01 5.57 3.78
C VAL A 208 -24.45 4.47 4.75
N LYS A 209 -23.62 3.45 4.97
CA LYS A 209 -23.91 2.40 5.97
C LYS A 209 -24.02 2.98 7.38
N LEU A 210 -23.12 3.90 7.74
CA LEU A 210 -23.13 4.57 9.04
C LEU A 210 -24.40 5.42 9.23
N TYR A 211 -24.78 6.19 8.21
CA TYR A 211 -26.02 6.98 8.21
C TYR A 211 -27.26 6.11 8.38
N LYS A 212 -27.35 4.98 7.66
CA LYS A 212 -28.45 4.02 7.82
C LYS A 212 -28.53 3.44 9.23
N ALA A 213 -27.38 3.11 9.83
CA ALA A 213 -27.34 2.61 11.20
C ALA A 213 -27.80 3.67 12.21
N ILE A 214 -27.34 4.92 12.08
CA ILE A 214 -27.76 6.05 12.93
C ILE A 214 -29.27 6.28 12.82
N PHE A 215 -29.80 6.33 11.59
CA PHE A 215 -31.23 6.50 11.35
C PHE A 215 -32.06 5.36 11.97
N PHE A 216 -31.58 4.12 11.87
CA PHE A 216 -32.23 2.96 12.49
C PHE A 216 -32.26 3.08 14.02
N VAL A 217 -31.15 3.45 14.65
CA VAL A 217 -31.09 3.68 16.10
C VAL A 217 -32.04 4.80 16.53
N PHE A 218 -32.07 5.90 15.79
CA PHE A 218 -32.99 7.01 16.05
C PHE A 218 -34.45 6.55 16.02
N MET A 219 -34.84 5.75 15.03
CA MET A 219 -36.20 5.21 14.92
C MET A 219 -36.57 4.28 16.10
N LEU A 220 -35.63 3.44 16.57
CA LEU A 220 -35.85 2.61 17.75
C LEU A 220 -36.03 3.44 19.03
N LEU A 221 -35.25 4.52 19.19
CA LEU A 221 -35.39 5.43 20.33
C LEU A 221 -36.75 6.14 20.31
N SER A 222 -37.23 6.60 19.14
CA SER A 222 -38.57 7.20 19.01
C SER A 222 -39.68 6.23 19.41
N LEU A 223 -39.63 4.97 18.95
CA LEU A 223 -40.59 3.94 19.33
C LEU A 223 -40.57 3.65 20.84
N ALA A 224 -39.40 3.63 21.47
CA ALA A 224 -39.27 3.41 22.91
C ALA A 224 -39.90 4.56 23.73
N CYS A 225 -39.71 5.82 23.30
CA CYS A 225 -40.30 6.98 23.96
C CYS A 225 -41.82 7.10 23.79
N GLU A 226 -42.38 6.57 22.70
CA GLU A 226 -43.84 6.53 22.51
C GLU A 226 -44.52 5.56 23.49
N GLY A 227 -43.89 4.42 23.81
CA GLY A 227 -44.45 3.43 24.74
C GLY A 227 -44.47 3.82 26.22
N GLU A 228 -43.66 4.79 26.65
CA GLU A 228 -43.65 5.28 28.04
C GLU A 228 -44.77 6.30 28.34
N ASN A 229 -45.32 6.95 27.31
CA ASN A 229 -46.39 7.95 27.48
C ASN A 229 -47.79 7.33 27.62
N ASP A 230 -47.94 6.02 27.40
CA ASP A 230 -49.22 5.29 27.49
C ASP A 230 -49.46 4.61 28.86
N ILE A 231 -48.59 4.84 29.87
CA ILE A 231 -48.65 4.17 31.19
C ILE A 231 -48.94 5.16 32.36
N ASN A 232 -49.35 6.40 32.08
CA ASN A 232 -49.84 7.36 33.10
C ASN A 232 -51.29 7.77 32.83
#